data_AF-A0A8H3HZE2-F1
#
_entry.id   AF-A0A8H3HZE2-F1
#
_cell.length_a   1.000
_cell.length_b   1.000
_cell.length_c   1.000
_cell.angle_alpha   90.00
_cell.angle_beta   90.00
_cell.angle_gamma   90.00
#
_symmetry.space_group_name_H-M   'P 1'
#
loop_
_entity.id
_entity.type
_entity.pdbx_description
1 polymer ?
#
loop_
_entity_poly.entity_id
_entity_poly.type
_entity_poly.pdbx_seq_one_letter_code
_entity_poly.pdbx_strand_id
1 'polypeptide(L)'
;MLRLVLFALFALASALPLARDGVTVLDGTEIESYRIYAQFARVGYCPPSKTANWTCGDACNAIPDFTPYATGGDGGSVPYWYVGYHAGSHSVVVSNQGTDLSDDKIEAVLVDAEFFQTNLDASLFPGVSEGVKVHSGFVDAQARSAVDKLTAVQLAMTNSGTNSVVLTGHSLGES
;
A
#
# COMPACT_ATOMS: atom_id res chain seq x y z
N MET A 1 -44.64 9.35 -34.71
CA MET A 1 -43.38 9.89 -34.15
C MET A 1 -43.72 10.61 -32.85
N LEU A 2 -43.49 9.99 -31.69
CA LEU A 2 -43.60 10.68 -30.41
C LEU A 2 -42.48 10.15 -29.51
N ARG A 3 -41.34 10.86 -29.51
CA ARG A 3 -40.21 10.56 -28.63
C ARG A 3 -40.45 11.29 -27.31
N LEU A 4 -40.72 10.53 -26.26
CA LEU A 4 -40.76 11.02 -24.89
C LEU A 4 -39.32 11.27 -24.45
N VAL A 5 -38.93 12.53 -24.26
CA VAL A 5 -37.61 12.90 -23.72
C VAL A 5 -37.74 12.93 -22.20
N LEU A 6 -37.13 11.96 -21.53
CA LEU A 6 -37.02 11.92 -20.08
C LEU A 6 -35.85 12.83 -19.67
N PHE A 7 -36.16 14.01 -19.13
CA PHE A 7 -35.16 14.85 -18.48
C PHE A 7 -34.85 14.27 -17.10
N ALA A 8 -33.66 13.72 -16.92
CA ALA A 8 -33.15 13.35 -15.60
C ALA A 8 -32.84 14.63 -14.82
N LEU A 9 -33.56 14.85 -13.71
CA LEU A 9 -33.14 15.83 -12.71
C LEU A 9 -31.87 15.31 -12.04
N PHE A 10 -30.71 15.85 -12.40
CA PHE A 10 -29.53 15.77 -11.54
C PHE A 10 -29.77 16.67 -10.33
N ALA A 11 -30.10 16.07 -9.19
CA ALA A 11 -29.99 16.76 -7.92
C ALA A 11 -28.51 17.10 -7.70
N LEU A 12 -28.15 18.39 -7.81
CA LEU A 12 -26.88 18.90 -7.33
C LEU A 12 -26.88 18.77 -5.81
N ALA A 13 -26.36 17.65 -5.31
CA ALA A 13 -25.98 17.53 -3.92
C ALA A 13 -24.79 18.47 -3.69
N SER A 14 -25.06 19.69 -3.24
CA SER A 14 -24.03 20.57 -2.71
C SER A 14 -23.57 20.00 -1.37
N ALA A 15 -22.49 19.22 -1.39
CA ALA A 15 -21.75 18.93 -0.18
C ALA A 15 -21.30 20.28 0.41
N LEU A 16 -21.92 20.70 1.51
CA LEU A 16 -21.40 21.82 2.28
C LEU A 16 -19.98 21.43 2.71
N PRO A 17 -18.95 22.22 2.38
CA PRO A 17 -17.62 21.92 2.87
C PRO A 17 -17.70 21.92 4.39
N LEU A 18 -17.43 20.77 5.01
CA LEU A 18 -17.21 20.73 6.45
C LEU A 18 -16.11 21.75 6.74
N ALA A 19 -16.33 22.60 7.75
CA ALA A 19 -15.25 23.42 8.29
C ALA A 19 -14.13 22.46 8.69
N ARG A 20 -12.95 22.59 8.04
CA ARG A 20 -11.78 21.83 8.48
C ARG A 20 -11.46 22.30 9.89
N ASP A 21 -11.41 21.36 10.84
CA ASP A 21 -10.63 21.57 12.05
C ASP A 21 -9.23 22.01 11.58
N GLY A 22 -8.71 23.07 12.21
CA GLY A 22 -7.52 23.78 11.73
C GLY A 22 -6.32 22.87 11.43
N VAL A 23 -5.33 23.41 10.72
CA VAL A 23 -4.13 22.65 10.37
C VAL A 23 -3.10 22.76 11.50
N THR A 24 -2.63 21.62 12.01
CA THR A 24 -1.42 21.57 12.84
C THR A 24 -0.20 21.66 11.93
N VAL A 25 0.60 22.70 12.11
CA VAL A 25 1.87 22.85 11.38
C VAL A 25 2.91 21.98 12.06
N LEU A 26 3.52 21.07 11.29
CA LEU A 26 4.63 20.26 11.75
C LEU A 26 5.95 21.05 11.68
N ASP A 27 6.83 20.82 12.63
CA ASP A 27 8.17 21.38 12.59
C ASP A 27 9.12 20.54 11.69
N GLY A 28 10.34 21.05 11.49
CA GLY A 28 11.32 20.37 10.64
C GLY A 28 11.78 19.01 11.17
N THR A 29 11.78 18.82 12.49
CA THR A 29 12.17 17.55 13.13
C THR A 29 11.07 16.51 12.94
N GLU A 30 9.81 16.90 13.08
CA GLU A 30 8.67 16.04 12.79
C GLU A 30 8.64 15.61 11.31
N ILE A 31 8.82 16.56 10.38
CA ILE A 31 8.90 16.24 8.95
C ILE A 31 10.04 15.26 8.66
N GLU A 32 11.22 15.50 9.22
CA GLU A 32 12.38 14.62 8.99
C GLU A 32 12.15 13.22 9.58
N SER A 33 11.39 13.10 10.68
CA SER A 33 11.03 11.80 11.26
C SER A 33 10.22 10.92 10.29
N TYR A 34 9.49 11.51 9.34
CA TYR A 34 8.74 10.77 8.34
C TYR A 34 9.57 10.33 7.13
N ARG A 35 10.78 10.89 6.93
CA ARG A 35 11.60 10.65 5.73
C ARG A 35 11.86 9.17 5.50
N ILE A 36 12.10 8.40 6.56
CA ILE A 36 12.45 6.98 6.45
C ILE A 36 11.31 6.16 5.81
N TYR A 37 10.05 6.49 6.10
CA TYR A 37 8.89 5.81 5.51
C TYR A 37 8.79 6.06 4.01
N ALA A 38 9.07 7.30 3.58
CA ALA A 38 9.15 7.62 2.16
C ALA A 38 10.29 6.87 1.45
N GLN A 39 11.42 6.63 2.14
CA GLN A 39 12.50 5.81 1.57
C GLN A 39 12.11 4.34 1.44
N PHE A 40 11.39 3.77 2.43
CA PHE A 40 10.86 2.41 2.29
C PHE A 40 9.90 2.30 1.10
N ALA A 41 8.91 3.20 1.02
CA ALA A 41 7.99 3.28 -0.10
C ALA A 41 8.71 3.39 -1.45
N ARG A 42 9.77 4.22 -1.52
CA ARG A 42 10.61 4.37 -2.72
C ARG A 42 11.27 3.04 -3.13
N VAL A 43 11.80 2.26 -2.17
CA VAL A 43 12.36 0.93 -2.45
C VAL A 43 11.27 -0.04 -2.91
N GLY A 44 10.01 0.16 -2.53
CA GLY A 44 8.86 -0.64 -2.97
C GLY A 44 8.66 -0.69 -4.48
N TYR A 45 9.23 0.26 -5.24
CA TYR A 45 9.23 0.27 -6.71
C TYR A 45 10.36 -0.55 -7.36
N CYS A 46 11.28 -1.08 -6.57
CA CYS A 46 12.38 -1.89 -7.07
C CYS A 46 11.94 -3.35 -7.30
N PRO A 47 12.41 -4.01 -8.37
CA PRO A 47 12.05 -5.39 -8.63
C PRO A 47 12.64 -6.34 -7.57
N PRO A 48 12.00 -7.52 -7.32
CA PRO A 48 12.44 -8.50 -6.33
C PRO A 48 13.90 -8.95 -6.46
N SER A 49 14.41 -9.02 -7.69
CA SER A 49 15.81 -9.38 -7.94
C SER A 49 16.82 -8.40 -7.33
N LYS A 50 16.40 -7.15 -7.08
CA LYS A 50 17.21 -6.10 -6.45
C LYS A 50 16.95 -5.98 -4.95
N THR A 51 15.69 -6.00 -4.53
CA THR A 51 15.32 -5.88 -3.10
C THR A 51 15.74 -7.10 -2.29
N ALA A 52 15.75 -8.31 -2.87
CA ALA A 52 16.21 -9.53 -2.20
C ALA A 52 17.66 -9.42 -1.69
N ASN A 53 18.50 -8.70 -2.43
CA ASN A 53 19.91 -8.50 -2.10
C ASN A 53 20.21 -7.07 -1.63
N TRP A 54 19.17 -6.23 -1.48
CA TRP A 54 19.27 -4.81 -1.14
C TRP A 54 20.21 -4.00 -2.05
N THR A 55 20.10 -4.22 -3.37
CA THR A 55 21.00 -3.65 -4.40
C THR A 55 20.32 -2.63 -5.33
N CYS A 56 19.25 -1.97 -4.89
CA CYS A 56 18.49 -1.01 -5.71
C CYS A 56 19.10 0.40 -5.73
N GLY A 57 20.43 0.50 -5.87
CA GLY A 57 21.15 1.77 -5.96
C GLY A 57 20.80 2.75 -4.83
N ASP A 58 20.60 4.01 -5.18
CA ASP A 58 20.35 5.10 -4.22
C ASP A 58 19.12 4.91 -3.33
N ALA A 59 18.16 4.06 -3.72
CA ALA A 59 17.01 3.74 -2.87
C ALA A 59 17.41 2.85 -1.69
N CYS A 60 18.12 1.75 -1.96
CA CYS A 60 18.63 0.87 -0.91
C CYS A 60 19.77 1.51 -0.11
N ASN A 61 20.65 2.27 -0.78
CA ASN A 61 21.78 2.95 -0.12
C ASN A 61 21.32 3.99 0.92
N ALA A 62 20.10 4.52 0.78
CA ALA A 62 19.50 5.43 1.77
C ALA A 62 19.10 4.73 3.07
N ILE A 63 19.06 3.39 3.08
CA ILE A 63 18.64 2.56 4.21
C ILE A 63 19.65 1.40 4.39
N PRO A 64 20.89 1.71 4.78
CA PRO A 64 21.99 0.73 4.75
C PRO A 64 21.86 -0.39 5.79
N ASP A 65 21.00 -0.22 6.80
CA ASP A 65 20.80 -1.11 7.94
C ASP A 65 19.51 -1.96 7.80
N PHE A 66 19.01 -2.11 6.58
CA PHE A 66 17.90 -2.99 6.26
C PHE A 66 18.35 -4.40 5.91
N THR A 67 17.67 -5.41 6.45
CA THR A 67 17.89 -6.82 6.13
C THR A 67 16.64 -7.40 5.48
N PRO A 68 16.67 -7.72 4.17
CA PRO A 68 15.55 -8.37 3.48
C PRO A 68 15.31 -9.79 4.01
N TYR A 69 14.04 -10.16 4.16
CA TYR A 69 13.62 -11.52 4.52
C TYR A 69 12.86 -12.19 3.38
N ALA A 70 11.99 -11.44 2.70
CA ALA A 70 11.29 -11.92 1.52
C ALA A 70 10.97 -10.75 0.58
N THR A 71 10.80 -11.07 -0.69
CA THR A 71 10.30 -10.14 -1.69
C THR A 71 9.59 -10.92 -2.78
N GLY A 72 8.65 -10.29 -3.47
CA GLY A 72 7.88 -10.92 -4.52
C GLY A 72 7.09 -9.93 -5.35
N GLY A 73 6.19 -10.48 -6.16
CA GLY A 73 5.43 -9.72 -7.16
C GLY A 73 6.12 -9.66 -8.52
N ASP A 74 5.32 -9.41 -9.55
CA ASP A 74 5.74 -9.20 -10.93
C ASP A 74 5.63 -7.72 -11.36
N GLY A 75 5.09 -6.88 -10.47
CA GLY A 75 4.87 -5.46 -10.65
C GLY A 75 3.76 -5.14 -11.65
N GLY A 76 2.92 -6.12 -11.94
CA GLY A 76 1.70 -6.00 -12.74
C GLY A 76 0.53 -6.64 -11.99
N SER A 77 0.33 -7.95 -12.20
CA SER A 77 -0.77 -8.69 -11.56
C SER A 77 -0.57 -8.78 -10.05
N VAL A 78 0.66 -8.90 -9.59
CA VAL A 78 1.00 -8.82 -8.17
C VAL A 78 2.00 -7.68 -8.03
N PRO A 79 1.61 -6.55 -7.41
CA PRO A 79 2.51 -5.44 -7.16
C PRO A 79 3.78 -5.93 -6.46
N TYR A 80 4.94 -5.34 -6.76
CA TYR A 80 6.15 -5.68 -6.02
C TYR A 80 5.94 -5.46 -4.54
N TRP A 81 6.59 -6.29 -3.75
CA TRP A 81 6.58 -6.13 -2.31
C TRP A 81 7.88 -6.67 -1.72
N TYR A 82 8.22 -6.17 -0.54
CA TYR A 82 9.28 -6.76 0.27
C TYR A 82 8.93 -6.70 1.75
N VAL A 83 9.49 -7.64 2.49
CA VAL A 83 9.45 -7.71 3.95
C VAL A 83 10.87 -7.85 4.45
N GLY A 84 11.23 -7.09 5.48
CA GLY A 84 12.53 -7.21 6.12
C GLY A 84 12.62 -6.48 7.44
N TYR A 85 13.75 -6.57 8.09
CA TYR A 85 14.01 -5.93 9.38
C TYR A 85 14.86 -4.67 9.19
N HIS A 86 14.44 -3.56 9.79
CA HIS A 86 15.20 -2.33 9.84
C HIS A 86 15.77 -2.13 11.25
N ALA A 87 17.10 -2.12 11.36
CA ALA A 87 17.76 -2.06 12.67
C ALA A 87 17.50 -0.71 13.38
N GLY A 88 17.56 0.41 12.66
CA GLY A 88 17.43 1.75 13.22
C GLY A 88 16.08 2.02 13.88
N SER A 89 14.98 1.46 13.35
CA SER A 89 13.64 1.57 13.96
C SER A 89 13.22 0.34 14.76
N HIS A 90 14.11 -0.66 14.88
CA HIS A 90 13.84 -1.94 15.54
C HIS A 90 12.48 -2.54 15.13
N SER A 91 12.17 -2.53 13.84
CA SER A 91 10.84 -2.92 13.32
C SER A 91 10.96 -3.78 12.08
N VAL A 92 10.01 -4.70 11.90
CA VAL A 92 9.78 -5.33 10.60
C VAL A 92 9.06 -4.34 9.70
N VAL A 93 9.52 -4.19 8.46
CA VAL A 93 8.91 -3.32 7.46
C VAL A 93 8.30 -4.18 6.36
N VAL A 94 7.05 -3.90 6.01
CA VAL A 94 6.39 -4.41 4.80
C VAL A 94 6.16 -3.23 3.88
N SER A 95 6.71 -3.28 2.67
CA SER A 95 6.46 -2.25 1.66
C SER A 95 5.78 -2.84 0.44
N ASN A 96 4.81 -2.11 -0.11
CA ASN A 96 4.15 -2.46 -1.37
C ASN A 96 4.43 -1.40 -2.43
N GLN A 97 4.58 -1.87 -3.67
CA GLN A 97 4.63 -1.03 -4.86
C GLN A 97 3.28 -0.34 -5.08
N GLY A 98 3.32 0.94 -5.45
CA GLY A 98 2.17 1.59 -6.05
C GLY A 98 2.02 1.27 -7.54
N THR A 99 1.14 2.01 -8.20
CA THR A 99 1.01 1.96 -9.65
C THR A 99 2.32 2.37 -10.32
N ASP A 100 2.81 1.52 -11.22
CA ASP A 100 3.81 1.91 -12.21
C ASP A 100 3.10 2.63 -13.36
N LEU A 101 3.37 3.93 -13.52
CA LEU A 101 2.79 4.76 -14.58
C LEU A 101 3.64 4.79 -15.85
N SER A 102 4.67 3.95 -15.97
CA SER A 102 5.34 3.77 -17.26
C SER A 102 4.36 3.21 -18.29
N ASP A 103 4.47 3.68 -19.54
CA ASP A 103 3.44 3.67 -20.59
C ASP A 103 2.80 2.29 -20.94
N ASP A 104 3.27 1.19 -20.36
CA ASP A 104 2.82 -0.18 -20.60
C ASP A 104 1.97 -0.79 -19.46
N LYS A 105 1.75 -0.10 -18.32
CA LYS A 105 1.08 -0.65 -17.12
C LYS A 105 -0.16 0.10 -16.64
N ILE A 106 -1.02 0.48 -17.60
CA ILE A 106 -2.35 1.09 -17.40
C ILE A 106 -3.38 0.14 -16.73
N GLU A 107 -3.02 -1.08 -16.32
CA GLU A 107 -3.93 -1.96 -15.56
C GLU A 107 -4.33 -1.37 -14.19
N ALA A 108 -3.57 -0.42 -13.66
CA ALA A 108 -3.95 0.31 -12.45
C ALA A 108 -5.12 1.30 -12.64
N VAL A 109 -5.42 1.70 -13.88
CA VAL A 109 -6.59 2.55 -14.18
C VAL A 109 -7.88 1.73 -14.18
N LEU A 110 -7.82 0.41 -14.37
CA LEU A 110 -9.00 -0.47 -14.33
C LEU A 110 -9.47 -0.78 -12.90
N VAL A 111 -8.59 -0.67 -11.90
CA VAL A 111 -8.99 -0.65 -10.48
C VAL A 111 -9.90 0.54 -10.19
N ASP A 112 -9.67 1.67 -10.87
CA ASP A 112 -10.48 2.89 -10.73
C ASP A 112 -11.89 2.74 -11.36
N ALA A 113 -12.11 1.73 -12.21
CA ALA A 113 -13.42 1.42 -12.80
C ALA A 113 -14.22 0.37 -12.00
N GLU A 114 -13.58 -0.36 -11.08
CA GLU A 114 -14.22 -1.30 -10.15
C GLU A 114 -14.46 -0.66 -8.78
N PHE A 115 -15.29 0.39 -8.75
CA PHE A 115 -15.72 1.09 -7.53
C PHE A 115 -16.63 0.26 -6.60
N PHE A 116 -16.69 -1.06 -6.81
CA PHE A 116 -17.57 -1.94 -6.03
C PHE A 116 -16.99 -2.19 -4.65
N GLN A 117 -17.88 -2.15 -3.67
CA GLN A 117 -17.59 -2.44 -2.29
C GLN A 117 -17.87 -3.92 -2.00
N THR A 118 -16.88 -4.62 -1.46
CA THR A 118 -16.98 -6.04 -1.08
C THR A 118 -16.64 -6.25 0.39
N ASN A 119 -16.98 -7.42 0.91
CA ASN A 119 -16.58 -7.82 2.26
C ASN A 119 -15.11 -8.24 2.27
N LEU A 120 -14.47 -8.07 3.42
CA LEU A 120 -13.17 -8.67 3.68
C LEU A 120 -13.30 -10.19 3.84
N ASP A 121 -12.32 -10.93 3.32
CA ASP A 121 -12.23 -12.37 3.53
C ASP A 121 -11.96 -12.68 5.02
N ALA A 122 -12.81 -13.49 5.66
CA ALA A 122 -12.72 -13.76 7.09
C ALA A 122 -11.49 -14.58 7.50
N SER A 123 -10.83 -15.27 6.57
CA SER A 123 -9.56 -15.98 6.81
C SER A 123 -8.37 -15.03 6.81
N LEU A 124 -8.41 -13.96 6.00
CA LEU A 124 -7.37 -12.92 5.97
C LEU A 124 -7.60 -11.83 7.03
N PHE A 125 -8.85 -11.54 7.36
CA PHE A 125 -9.26 -10.49 8.30
C PHE A 125 -10.18 -11.04 9.40
N PRO A 126 -9.69 -11.94 10.26
CA PRO A 126 -10.50 -12.56 11.29
C PRO A 126 -11.03 -11.51 12.30
N GLY A 127 -12.32 -11.62 12.63
CA GLY A 127 -12.97 -10.77 13.64
C GLY A 127 -13.53 -9.45 13.12
N VAL A 128 -13.38 -9.15 11.82
CA VAL A 128 -14.00 -7.97 11.21
C VAL A 128 -15.49 -8.23 10.93
N SER A 129 -16.34 -7.26 11.24
CA SER A 129 -17.79 -7.33 11.01
C SER A 129 -18.12 -7.41 9.52
N GLU A 130 -19.12 -8.22 9.14
CA GLU A 130 -19.64 -8.32 7.77
C GLU A 130 -20.25 -7.01 7.24
N GLY A 131 -20.51 -6.05 8.13
CA GLY A 131 -20.94 -4.69 7.76
C GLY A 131 -19.81 -3.80 7.24
N VAL A 132 -18.53 -4.20 7.40
CA VAL A 132 -17.38 -3.47 6.87
C VAL A 132 -17.20 -3.83 5.41
N LYS A 133 -17.11 -2.79 4.57
CA LYS A 133 -16.92 -2.92 3.13
C LYS A 133 -15.67 -2.17 2.69
N VAL A 134 -14.92 -2.76 1.77
CA VAL A 134 -13.70 -2.20 1.18
C VAL A 134 -13.78 -2.23 -0.34
N HIS A 135 -12.95 -1.44 -1.00
CA HIS A 135 -12.84 -1.42 -2.46
C HIS A 135 -12.38 -2.79 -2.97
N SER A 136 -13.12 -3.39 -3.91
CA SER A 136 -12.84 -4.76 -4.40
C SER A 136 -11.43 -4.90 -4.98
N GLY A 137 -11.00 -3.93 -5.80
CA GLY A 137 -9.64 -3.99 -6.37
C GLY A 137 -8.51 -3.91 -5.33
N PHE A 138 -8.72 -3.23 -4.20
CA PHE A 138 -7.69 -3.13 -3.14
C PHE A 138 -7.61 -4.42 -2.34
N VAL A 139 -8.75 -5.00 -1.95
CA VAL A 139 -8.75 -6.28 -1.24
C VAL A 139 -8.18 -7.40 -2.11
N ASP A 140 -8.48 -7.41 -3.41
CA ASP A 140 -7.94 -8.41 -4.33
C ASP A 140 -6.43 -8.25 -4.50
N ALA A 141 -5.92 -7.01 -4.63
CA ALA A 141 -4.49 -6.75 -4.72
C ALA A 141 -3.76 -7.16 -3.43
N GLN A 142 -4.32 -6.86 -2.26
CA GLN A 142 -3.78 -7.26 -0.97
C GLN A 142 -3.76 -8.79 -0.84
N ALA A 143 -4.86 -9.46 -1.18
CA ALA A 143 -5.03 -10.90 -1.01
C ALA A 143 -4.01 -11.71 -1.82
N ARG A 144 -3.63 -11.25 -3.02
CA ARG A 144 -2.66 -11.91 -3.91
C ARG A 144 -1.29 -12.19 -3.28
N SER A 145 -0.93 -11.47 -2.22
CA SER A 145 0.38 -11.59 -1.56
C SER A 145 0.29 -11.67 -0.04
N ALA A 146 -0.91 -11.75 0.53
CA ALA A 146 -1.16 -11.67 1.97
C ALA A 146 -0.46 -12.78 2.76
N VAL A 147 -0.55 -14.03 2.28
CA VAL A 147 0.01 -15.21 2.96
C VAL A 147 1.54 -15.16 2.98
N ASP A 148 2.16 -14.82 1.84
CA ASP A 148 3.62 -14.73 1.73
C ASP A 148 4.18 -13.61 2.61
N LYS A 149 3.53 -12.44 2.59
CA LYS A 149 3.89 -11.30 3.44
C LYS A 149 3.75 -11.65 4.93
N LEU A 150 2.64 -12.27 5.34
CA LEU A 150 2.41 -12.66 6.73
C LEU A 150 3.48 -13.66 7.20
N THR A 151 3.79 -14.65 6.37
CA THR A 151 4.85 -15.63 6.67
C THR A 151 6.20 -14.95 6.84
N ALA A 152 6.55 -14.03 5.94
CA ALA A 152 7.80 -13.30 6.02
C ALA A 152 7.87 -12.37 7.24
N VAL A 153 6.76 -11.72 7.61
CA VAL A 153 6.68 -10.87 8.81
C VAL A 153 6.92 -11.70 10.05
N GLN A 154 6.24 -12.84 10.19
CA GLN A 154 6.41 -13.74 11.33
C GLN A 154 7.85 -14.25 11.45
N LEU A 155 8.47 -14.60 10.32
CA LEU A 155 9.88 -15.00 10.27
C LEU A 155 10.81 -13.87 10.72
N ALA A 156 10.61 -12.65 10.19
CA ALA A 156 11.44 -11.50 10.52
C ALA A 156 11.29 -11.08 12.00
N MET A 157 10.06 -11.10 12.54
CA MET A 157 9.81 -10.84 13.97
C MET A 157 10.50 -11.88 14.85
N THR A 158 10.38 -13.17 14.52
CA THR A 158 11.00 -14.25 15.28
C THR A 158 12.53 -14.12 15.32
N ASN A 159 13.16 -13.80 14.19
CA ASN A 159 14.63 -13.71 14.12
C ASN A 159 15.19 -12.41 14.72
N SER A 160 14.45 -11.30 14.65
CA SER A 160 14.90 -10.01 15.19
C SER A 160 14.52 -9.78 16.65
N GLY A 161 13.51 -10.49 17.16
CA GLY A 161 12.95 -10.30 18.50
C GLY A 161 12.04 -9.08 18.64
N THR A 162 11.72 -8.38 17.55
CA THR A 162 10.79 -7.24 17.59
C THR A 162 9.33 -7.67 17.54
N ASN A 163 8.47 -6.87 18.16
CA ASN A 163 7.02 -6.94 18.03
C ASN A 163 6.44 -5.76 17.23
N SER A 164 7.31 -4.89 16.68
CA SER A 164 6.91 -3.70 15.93
C SER A 164 6.90 -3.99 14.43
N VAL A 165 5.79 -3.62 13.77
CA VAL A 165 5.64 -3.74 12.32
C VAL A 165 5.30 -2.36 11.75
N VAL A 166 6.02 -1.97 10.71
CA VAL A 166 5.78 -0.79 9.88
C VAL A 166 5.24 -1.26 8.54
N LEU A 167 4.08 -0.73 8.16
CA LEU A 167 3.52 -0.89 6.82
C LEU A 167 3.76 0.40 6.04
N THR A 168 4.15 0.30 4.79
CA THR A 168 4.43 1.47 3.94
C THR A 168 4.13 1.17 2.48
N GLY A 169 3.78 2.22 1.75
CA GLY A 169 3.60 2.17 0.31
C GLY A 169 3.63 3.58 -0.26
N HIS A 170 3.26 3.72 -1.52
CA HIS A 170 2.94 5.01 -2.08
C HIS A 170 1.90 4.79 -3.16
N SER A 171 1.01 5.77 -3.38
CA SER A 171 -0.10 5.64 -4.33
C SER A 171 -0.92 4.38 -3.98
N LEU A 172 -1.20 3.51 -4.95
CA LEU A 172 -1.89 2.24 -4.75
C LEU A 172 -1.24 1.31 -3.70
N GLY A 173 0.05 1.45 -3.42
CA GLY A 173 0.75 0.59 -2.47
C GLY A 173 0.34 0.81 -1.00
N GLU A 174 -0.36 1.92 -0.72
CA GLU A 174 -0.96 2.20 0.59
C GLU A 174 -2.35 1.59 0.76
N SER A 175 -2.96 1.08 -0.32
CA SER A 175 -4.34 0.58 -0.34
C SER A 175 -4.47 -0.90 0.06
#